data_AF-A0A2D3VGV1-F1
#
_entry.id   AF-A0A2D3VGV1-F1
#
_cell.length_a   1.000
_cell.length_b   1.000
_cell.length_c   1.000
_cell.angle_alpha   90.00
_cell.angle_beta   90.00
_cell.angle_gamma   90.00
#
_symmetry.space_group_name_H-M   'P 1'
#
loop_
_entity.id
_entity.type
_entity.pdbx_description
1 polymer ?
#
loop_
_entity_poly.entity_id
_entity_poly.type
_entity_poly.pdbx_seq_one_letter_code
_entity_poly.pdbx_strand_id
1 'polypeptide(L)'
;MKKEDADVELGGLTAAAKAHAGMVLKECADCAAILFGGNGYTRTGQGEIAERMWREVNGNRVPGGSEDVMLDLMVRQLAKNFQKKTKELEKSQGSKL
;
A
#
# COMPACT_ATOMS: atom_id res chain seq x y z
N MET A 1 -7.47 11.85 18.98
CA MET A 1 -7.94 10.48 18.65
C MET A 1 -7.25 9.53 19.61
N LYS A 2 -7.97 8.63 20.27
CA LYS A 2 -7.30 7.59 21.07
C LYS A 2 -6.72 6.54 20.14
N LYS A 3 -5.75 5.75 20.61
CA LYS A 3 -5.08 4.75 19.79
C LYS A 3 -6.09 3.78 19.18
N GLU A 4 -7.05 3.34 19.97
CA GLU A 4 -8.06 2.37 19.58
C GLU A 4 -8.95 2.91 18.45
N ASP A 5 -9.28 4.20 18.50
CA ASP A 5 -10.04 4.86 17.43
C ASP A 5 -9.18 4.98 16.16
N ALA A 6 -7.89 5.30 16.30
CA ALA A 6 -6.97 5.45 15.17
C ALA A 6 -6.74 4.13 14.44
N ASP A 7 -6.55 3.03 15.18
CA ASP A 7 -6.32 1.71 14.60
C ASP A 7 -7.51 1.27 13.72
N VAL A 8 -8.74 1.61 14.13
CA VAL A 8 -9.96 1.32 13.37
C VAL A 8 -10.08 2.21 12.13
N GLU A 9 -9.83 3.52 12.28
CA GLU A 9 -10.06 4.51 11.23
C GLU A 9 -8.97 4.52 10.15
N LEU A 10 -7.71 4.26 10.52
CA LEU A 10 -6.56 4.43 9.64
C LEU A 10 -6.10 3.13 8.97
N GLY A 11 -6.42 1.95 9.52
CA GLY A 11 -5.86 0.68 9.03
C GLY A 11 -6.04 0.46 7.52
N GLY A 12 -7.21 0.80 6.98
CA GLY A 12 -7.50 0.63 5.55
C GLY A 12 -6.70 1.60 4.68
N LEU A 13 -6.55 2.85 5.13
CA LEU A 13 -5.76 3.87 4.43
C LEU A 13 -4.26 3.55 4.50
N THR A 14 -3.78 3.03 5.63
CA THR A 14 -2.39 2.59 5.78
C THR A 14 -2.08 1.40 4.88
N ALA A 15 -2.99 0.43 4.78
CA ALA A 15 -2.86 -0.69 3.84
C ALA A 15 -2.77 -0.20 2.39
N ALA A 16 -3.63 0.76 2.00
CA ALA A 16 -3.61 1.41 0.69
C ALA A 16 -2.27 2.08 0.40
N ALA A 17 -1.79 2.89 1.34
CA ALA A 17 -0.53 3.62 1.20
C ALA A 17 0.66 2.67 1.03
N LYS A 18 0.68 1.57 1.81
CA LYS A 18 1.71 0.54 1.72
C LYS A 18 1.69 -0.17 0.37
N ALA A 19 0.51 -0.56 -0.12
CA ALA A 19 0.37 -1.20 -1.43
C ALA A 19 0.85 -0.26 -2.54
N HIS A 20 0.40 0.99 -2.52
CA HIS A 20 0.74 1.99 -3.54
C HIS A 20 2.25 2.28 -3.57
N ALA A 21 2.89 2.42 -2.42
CA ALA A 21 4.34 2.59 -2.34
C ALA A 21 5.10 1.39 -2.96
N GLY A 22 4.63 0.16 -2.75
CA GLY A 22 5.19 -1.04 -3.38
C GLY A 22 5.05 -1.05 -4.91
N MET A 23 3.86 -0.66 -5.41
CA MET A 23 3.62 -0.53 -6.85
C MET A 23 4.51 0.51 -7.51
N VAL A 24 4.65 1.68 -6.89
CA VAL A 24 5.52 2.77 -7.38
C VAL A 24 6.98 2.33 -7.37
N LEU A 25 7.45 1.69 -6.30
CA LEU A 25 8.83 1.20 -6.23
C LEU A 25 9.13 0.19 -7.34
N LYS A 26 8.20 -0.72 -7.63
CA LYS A 26 8.33 -1.67 -8.74
C LYS A 26 8.45 -0.94 -10.08
N GLU A 27 7.57 0.03 -10.35
CA GLU A 27 7.59 0.79 -11.59
C GLU A 27 8.90 1.56 -11.76
N CYS A 28 9.39 2.19 -10.69
CA CYS A 28 10.69 2.88 -10.71
C CYS A 28 11.86 1.91 -10.98
N ALA A 29 11.84 0.72 -10.38
CA ALA A 29 12.89 -0.28 -10.59
C ALA A 29 12.89 -0.83 -12.03
N ASP A 30 11.71 -1.12 -12.58
CA ASP A 30 11.55 -1.57 -13.97
C ASP A 30 12.00 -0.47 -14.96
N CYS A 31 11.59 0.79 -14.72
CA CYS A 31 12.01 1.93 -15.53
C CYS A 31 13.54 2.15 -15.48
N ALA A 32 14.14 2.06 -14.29
CA ALA A 32 15.59 2.18 -14.14
C ALA A 32 16.33 1.11 -14.95
N ALA A 33 15.88 -0.15 -14.91
CA ALA A 33 16.49 -1.22 -15.71
C ALA A 33 16.43 -0.93 -17.22
N ILE A 34 15.32 -0.36 -17.72
CA ILE A 34 15.17 0.02 -19.13
C ILE A 34 16.12 1.18 -19.50
N LEU A 35 16.24 2.20 -18.65
CA LEU A 35 17.11 3.36 -18.92
C LEU A 35 18.59 2.98 -18.99
N PHE A 36 19.03 2.01 -18.19
CA PHE A 36 20.40 1.50 -18.24
C PHE A 36 20.62 0.40 -19.29
N GLY A 37 19.57 -0.07 -19.97
CA GLY A 37 19.64 -1.11 -20.98
C GLY A 37 20.30 -2.40 -20.44
N GLY A 38 21.27 -2.95 -21.18
CA GLY A 38 22.01 -4.14 -20.76
C GLY A 38 22.75 -3.97 -19.43
N ASN A 39 23.19 -2.75 -19.10
CA ASN A 39 23.87 -2.46 -17.83
C ASN A 39 22.92 -2.57 -16.63
N GLY A 40 21.61 -2.48 -16.84
CA GLY A 40 20.59 -2.67 -15.80
C GLY A 40 20.52 -4.10 -15.24
N TYR A 41 21.18 -5.07 -15.89
CA TYR A 41 21.29 -6.46 -15.43
C TYR A 41 22.63 -6.77 -14.76
N THR A 42 23.60 -5.86 -14.83
CA THR A 42 24.96 -6.10 -14.33
C THR A 42 25.08 -5.65 -12.88
N ARG A 43 25.61 -6.52 -12.02
CA ARG A 43 25.85 -6.24 -10.59
C ARG A 43 27.03 -5.30 -10.33
N THR A 44 27.60 -4.71 -11.37
CA THR A 44 28.82 -3.89 -11.33
C THR A 44 28.71 -2.80 -12.37
N GLY A 45 29.43 -1.70 -12.16
CA GLY A 45 29.47 -0.59 -13.12
C GLY A 45 28.27 0.34 -12.99
N GLN A 46 27.94 1.07 -14.04
CA GLN A 46 27.01 2.21 -13.95
C GLN A 46 25.56 1.80 -13.63
N GLY A 47 25.15 0.58 -13.98
CA GLY A 47 23.78 0.08 -13.75
C GLY A 47 23.59 -0.72 -12.46
N GLU A 48 24.62 -0.84 -11.60
CA GLU A 48 24.59 -1.66 -10.38
C GLU A 48 23.43 -1.29 -9.44
N ILE A 49 23.14 0.00 -9.29
CA ILE A 49 22.03 0.47 -8.44
C ILE A 49 20.68 0.04 -9.02
N ALA A 50 20.50 0.14 -10.34
CA ALA A 50 19.26 -0.26 -11.01
C ALA A 50 19.04 -1.79 -10.91
N GLU A 51 20.09 -2.59 -11.14
CA GLU A 51 20.03 -4.05 -10.96
C GLU A 51 19.66 -4.41 -9.53
N ARG A 52 20.30 -3.76 -8.54
CA ARG A 52 20.03 -4.02 -7.13
C ARG A 52 18.60 -3.68 -6.75
N MET A 53 18.10 -2.51 -7.15
CA MET A 53 16.71 -2.09 -6.93
C MET A 53 15.74 -3.12 -7.51
N TRP A 54 15.98 -3.55 -8.75
CA TRP A 54 15.13 -4.53 -9.43
C TRP A 54 15.15 -5.90 -8.74
N ARG A 55 16.31 -6.37 -8.27
CA ARG A 55 16.45 -7.62 -7.51
C ARG A 55 15.76 -7.57 -6.15
N GLU A 56 15.86 -6.44 -5.45
CA GLU A 56 15.39 -6.29 -4.07
C GLU A 56 13.93 -5.79 -3.98
N VAL A 57 13.29 -5.41 -5.09
CA VAL A 57 11.94 -4.83 -5.11
C VAL A 57 10.90 -5.75 -4.45
N ASN A 58 10.95 -7.05 -4.74
CA ASN A 58 10.04 -8.04 -4.14
C ASN A 58 10.29 -8.19 -2.63
N GLY A 59 11.55 -8.09 -2.21
CA GLY A 59 11.94 -8.11 -0.79
C GLY A 59 11.44 -6.90 -0.02
N ASN A 60 11.18 -5.77 -0.68
CA ASN A 60 10.61 -4.58 -0.05
C ASN A 60 9.08 -4.56 -0.10
N ARG A 61 8.48 -4.98 -1.22
CA ARG A 61 7.04 -4.84 -1.45
C ARG A 61 6.19 -5.98 -0.88
N VAL A 62 6.72 -7.19 -0.70
CA VAL A 62 5.93 -8.35 -0.22
C VAL A 62 5.81 -8.43 1.30
N PRO A 63 6.86 -8.16 2.11
CA PRO A 63 6.76 -8.26 3.56
C PRO A 63 5.67 -7.36 4.15
N GLY A 64 5.04 -7.86 5.21
CA GLY A 64 3.87 -7.22 5.82
C GLY A 64 2.56 -7.44 5.04
N GLY A 65 2.60 -7.98 3.81
CA GLY A 65 1.45 -8.38 2.98
C GLY A 65 1.53 -7.77 1.59
N SER A 66 1.42 -8.55 0.53
CA SER A 66 1.54 -8.08 -0.87
C SER A 66 0.44 -7.10 -1.27
N GLU A 67 0.60 -6.45 -2.42
CA GLU A 67 -0.29 -5.39 -2.90
C GLU A 67 -1.75 -5.85 -3.04
N ASP A 68 -1.97 -7.08 -3.52
CA ASP A 68 -3.29 -7.70 -3.60
C ASP A 68 -3.93 -7.88 -2.22
N VAL A 69 -3.18 -8.38 -1.24
CA VAL A 69 -3.64 -8.57 0.15
C VAL A 69 -3.94 -7.23 0.83
N MET A 70 -3.09 -6.23 0.61
CA MET A 70 -3.25 -4.90 1.20
C MET A 70 -4.43 -4.13 0.61
N LEU A 71 -4.65 -4.24 -0.70
CA LEU A 71 -5.79 -3.63 -1.36
C LEU A 71 -7.10 -4.32 -0.96
N ASP A 72 -7.13 -5.65 -0.80
CA ASP A 72 -8.29 -6.36 -0.25
C ASP A 72 -8.58 -5.90 1.19
N LEU A 73 -7.55 -5.81 2.05
CA LEU A 73 -7.69 -5.31 3.42
C LEU A 73 -8.25 -3.87 3.45
N MET A 74 -7.73 -2.98 2.60
CA MET A 74 -8.21 -1.61 2.45
C MET A 74 -9.71 -1.60 2.18
N VAL A 75 -10.16 -2.30 1.13
CA VAL A 75 -11.57 -2.31 0.72
C VAL A 75 -12.45 -2.85 1.84
N ARG A 76 -12.05 -3.96 2.48
CA ARG A 76 -12.81 -4.57 3.58
C ARG A 76 -12.95 -3.65 4.78
N GLN A 77 -11.87 -2.98 5.18
CA GLN A 77 -11.92 -2.07 6.34
C GLN A 77 -12.73 -0.82 6.05
N LEU A 78 -12.53 -0.19 4.88
CA LEU A 78 -13.30 0.98 4.48
C LEU A 78 -14.81 0.68 4.39
N ALA A 79 -15.19 -0.46 3.81
CA ALA A 79 -16.59 -0.87 3.72
C ALA A 79 -17.21 -1.11 5.10
N LYS A 80 -16.50 -1.79 6.01
CA LYS A 80 -16.96 -2.02 7.39
C LYS A 80 -17.14 -0.70 8.15
N ASN A 81 -16.17 0.21 8.05
CA ASN A 81 -16.22 1.51 8.73
C ASN A 81 -17.35 2.38 8.17
N PHE A 82 -17.54 2.39 6.85
CA PHE A 82 -18.66 3.07 6.21
C PHE A 82 -19.99 2.57 6.75
N GLN A 83 -20.23 1.25 6.72
CA GLN A 83 -21.48 0.66 7.21
C GLN A 83 -21.74 0.96 8.69
N LYS A 84 -20.70 0.92 9.53
CA LYS A 84 -20.80 1.23 10.96
C LYS A 84 -21.20 2.69 11.18
N LYS A 85 -20.50 3.63 10.53
CA LYS A 85 -20.76 5.07 10.66
C LYS A 85 -22.14 5.46 10.14
N THR A 86 -22.58 4.88 9.02
CA THR A 86 -23.93 5.12 8.48
C THR A 86 -25.00 4.69 9.48
N LYS A 87 -24.87 3.51 10.09
CA LYS A 87 -25.82 3.04 11.13
C LYS A 87 -25.82 3.94 12.38
N GLU A 88 -24.66 4.46 12.78
CA GLU A 88 -24.55 5.39 13.92
C GLU A 88 -25.23 6.73 13.60
N LEU A 89 -25.04 7.24 12.38
CA LEU A 89 -25.72 8.43 11.87
C LEU A 89 -27.25 8.27 11.87
N GLU A 90 -27.78 7.16 11.35
CA GLU A 90 -29.21 6.85 11.33
C GLU A 90 -29.82 6.80 12.74
N LYS A 91 -29.14 6.13 13.69
CA LYS A 91 -29.58 6.09 15.10
C LYS A 91 -29.62 7.48 15.74
N SER A 92 -28.62 8.32 15.44
CA SER A 92 -28.56 9.68 15.99
C SER A 92 -29.68 10.59 15.46
N GLN A 93 -30.16 10.35 14.23
CA GLN A 93 -31.30 11.09 13.67
C GLN A 93 -32.63 10.62 14.26
N GLY A 94 -32.81 9.31 14.46
CA GLY A 94 -34.03 8.74 15.06
C GLY A 94 -34.25 9.13 16.53
N SER A 95 -33.20 9.52 17.26
CA SER A 95 -33.28 9.95 18.66
C SER A 95 -33.61 11.44 18.86
N LYS A 96 -33.72 12.23 17.79
CA LYS A 96 -34.03 13.68 17.84
C LYS A 96 -35.51 14.01 17.59
N LEU A 97 -36.37 12.99 17.51
CA LEU A 97 -37.84 13.08 17.47
C LEU A 97 -38.41 12.50 18.76
#